data_AF-A0A1N7AU80-F1
#
_entry.id   AF-A0A1N7AU80-F1
#
_cell.length_a   1.000
_cell.length_b   1.000
_cell.length_c   1.000
_cell.angle_alpha   90.00
_cell.angle_beta   90.00
_cell.angle_gamma   90.00
#
_symmetry.space_group_name_H-M   'P 1'
#
loop_
_entity.id
_entity.type
_entity.pdbx_description
1 polymer ?
#
loop_
_entity_poly.entity_id
_entity_poly.type
_entity_poly.pdbx_seq_one_letter_code
_entity_poly.pdbx_strand_id
1 'polypeptide(L)'
;MNMGEHDMVAKLVETIERNARAAAAKAEAERQPLAWVKLERYVEISGDSVDSVQARRKAGKWLDGNQCKIVDGRLWINLPAVEEWVAKWEQTSPARQASNSGPASKANRSA
;
A
#
# COMPACT_ATOMS: atom_id res chain seq x y z
N MET A 1 -45.56 -5.88 21.62
CA MET A 1 -44.74 -6.76 20.77
C MET A 1 -43.29 -6.63 21.25
N ASN A 2 -42.80 -7.61 21.99
CA ASN A 2 -41.45 -7.57 22.55
C ASN A 2 -40.47 -7.97 21.44
N MET A 3 -39.53 -7.10 21.12
CA MET A 3 -38.45 -7.40 20.18
C MET A 3 -37.53 -8.41 20.89
N GLY A 4 -37.56 -9.68 20.49
CA GLY A 4 -36.72 -10.71 21.08
C GLY A 4 -35.24 -10.38 20.88
N GLU A 5 -34.37 -10.78 21.82
CA GLU A 5 -32.91 -10.57 21.77
C GLU A 5 -32.30 -10.91 20.39
N HIS A 6 -32.85 -11.91 19.71
CA HIS A 6 -32.43 -12.31 18.37
C HIS A 6 -32.60 -11.21 17.29
N ASP A 7 -33.64 -10.38 17.39
CA ASP A 7 -33.86 -9.24 16.49
C ASP A 7 -32.88 -8.08 16.77
N MET A 8 -32.49 -7.92 18.04
CA MET A 8 -31.50 -6.93 18.46
C MET A 8 -30.10 -7.29 17.96
N VAL A 9 -29.72 -8.57 18.05
CA VAL A 9 -28.43 -9.06 17.52
C VAL A 9 -28.36 -8.90 16.00
N ALA A 10 -29.45 -9.22 15.27
CA ALA A 10 -29.50 -9.04 13.83
C ALA A 10 -29.31 -7.57 13.41
N LYS A 11 -29.97 -6.63 14.10
CA LYS A 11 -29.77 -5.19 13.86
C LYS A 11 -28.36 -4.72 14.17
N LEU A 12 -27.75 -5.26 15.21
CA LEU A 12 -26.37 -4.92 15.56
C LEU A 12 -25.40 -5.40 14.48
N VAL A 13 -25.56 -6.61 13.96
CA VAL A 13 -24.74 -7.14 12.85
C VAL A 13 -24.93 -6.31 11.59
N GLU A 14 -26.17 -6.00 11.20
CA GLU A 14 -26.45 -5.15 10.03
C GLU A 14 -25.82 -3.76 10.19
N THR A 15 -25.86 -3.20 11.41
CA THR A 15 -25.24 -1.91 11.73
C THR A 15 -23.72 -1.98 11.62
N ILE A 16 -23.09 -3.06 12.10
CA ILE A 16 -21.65 -3.29 11.98
C ILE A 16 -21.25 -3.41 10.50
N GLU A 17 -21.99 -4.18 9.70
CA GLU A 17 -21.72 -4.34 8.26
C GLU A 17 -21.93 -3.03 7.48
N ARG A 18 -22.93 -2.24 7.85
CA ARG A 18 -23.16 -0.91 7.28
C ARG A 18 -22.04 0.05 7.64
N ASN A 19 -21.58 0.03 8.89
CA ASN A 19 -20.48 0.86 9.35
C ASN A 19 -19.15 0.46 8.70
N ALA A 20 -18.90 -0.85 8.49
CA ALA A 20 -17.71 -1.33 7.77
C ALA A 20 -17.71 -0.89 6.29
N ARG A 21 -18.86 -1.00 5.61
CA ARG A 21 -19.02 -0.50 4.22
C ARG A 21 -18.88 1.02 4.14
N ALA A 22 -19.45 1.75 5.10
CA ALA A 22 -19.31 3.18 5.20
C ALA A 22 -17.86 3.59 5.49
N ALA A 23 -17.12 2.83 6.30
CA ALA A 23 -15.71 3.07 6.56
C ALA A 23 -14.84 2.82 5.31
N ALA A 24 -15.12 1.78 4.52
CA ALA A 24 -14.45 1.54 3.24
C ALA A 24 -14.73 2.67 2.22
N ALA A 25 -15.99 3.11 2.12
CA ALA A 25 -16.37 4.23 1.25
C ALA A 25 -15.80 5.58 1.74
N LYS A 26 -15.73 5.80 3.05
CA LYS A 26 -15.13 7.00 3.65
C LYS A 26 -13.61 7.00 3.49
N ALA A 27 -12.93 5.86 3.59
CA ALA A 27 -11.51 5.72 3.27
C ALA A 27 -11.21 6.01 1.78
N GLU A 28 -12.14 5.64 0.89
CA GLU A 28 -12.04 5.96 -0.54
C GLU A 28 -12.36 7.43 -0.85
N ALA A 29 -13.29 8.05 -0.11
CA ALA A 29 -13.66 9.46 -0.26
C ALA A 29 -12.69 10.43 0.45
N GLU A 30 -12.04 10.01 1.55
CA GLU A 30 -11.00 10.77 2.27
C GLU A 30 -9.59 10.55 1.69
N ARG A 31 -9.45 9.78 0.60
CA ARG A 31 -8.25 9.85 -0.26
C ARG A 31 -8.22 11.23 -0.93
N GLN A 32 -7.71 12.18 -0.16
CA GLN A 32 -7.45 13.58 -0.51
C GLN A 32 -6.99 13.74 -1.97
N PRO A 33 -7.55 14.70 -2.73
CA PRO A 33 -7.09 15.02 -4.08
C PRO A 33 -5.65 15.60 -4.12
N LEU A 34 -5.03 15.84 -2.96
CA LEU A 34 -3.64 16.27 -2.79
C LEU A 34 -2.60 15.14 -2.90
N ALA A 35 -3.02 13.88 -3.02
CA ALA A 35 -2.14 12.72 -3.12
C ALA A 35 -1.35 12.63 -4.45
N TRP A 36 -1.78 13.39 -5.46
CA TRP A 36 -1.15 13.42 -6.77
C TRP A 36 -0.14 14.57 -6.86
N VAL A 37 1.12 14.23 -7.00
CA VAL A 37 2.21 15.20 -7.18
C VAL A 37 2.78 15.10 -8.59
N LYS A 38 3.32 16.20 -9.10
CA LYS A 38 4.09 16.17 -10.35
C LYS A 38 5.34 15.31 -10.17
N LEU A 39 5.79 14.69 -11.26
CA LEU A 39 7.02 13.91 -11.28
C LEU A 39 8.23 14.66 -10.68
N GLU A 40 8.39 15.94 -11.02
CA GLU A 40 9.48 16.78 -10.51
C GLU A 40 9.46 16.86 -8.98
N ARG A 41 8.28 17.07 -8.39
CA ARG A 41 8.11 17.13 -6.95
C ARG A 41 8.31 15.76 -6.29
N TYR A 42 7.88 14.68 -6.94
CA TYR A 42 8.10 13.32 -6.45
C TYR A 42 9.60 12.97 -6.35
N VAL A 43 10.37 13.32 -7.37
CA VAL A 43 11.82 13.14 -7.40
C VAL A 43 12.48 13.92 -6.26
N GLU A 44 12.05 15.16 -6.02
CA GLU A 44 12.58 16.00 -4.95
C GLU A 44 12.29 15.46 -3.54
N ILE A 45 11.08 14.94 -3.29
CA ILE A 45 10.70 14.46 -1.95
C ILE A 45 11.13 13.02 -1.66
N SER A 46 11.15 12.13 -2.66
CA SER A 46 11.48 10.72 -2.46
C SER A 46 12.97 10.42 -2.68
N GLY A 47 13.69 11.29 -3.39
CA GLY A 47 15.04 11.01 -3.88
C GLY A 47 15.09 9.96 -4.99
N ASP A 48 13.94 9.50 -5.49
CA ASP A 48 13.85 8.60 -6.64
C ASP A 48 14.17 9.36 -7.94
N SER A 49 14.47 8.64 -9.02
CA SER A 49 14.91 9.24 -10.29
C SER A 49 13.83 9.16 -11.36
N VAL A 50 13.80 10.14 -12.27
CA VAL A 50 12.87 10.11 -13.43
C VAL A 50 13.03 8.81 -14.22
N ASP A 51 14.27 8.37 -14.43
CA ASP A 51 14.57 7.11 -15.13
C ASP A 51 13.99 5.89 -14.38
N SER A 52 14.13 5.83 -13.06
CA SER A 52 13.56 4.77 -12.22
C SER A 52 12.03 4.71 -12.34
N VAL A 53 11.36 5.86 -12.35
CA VAL A 53 9.90 5.95 -12.55
C VAL A 53 9.53 5.44 -13.94
N GLN A 54 10.25 5.87 -14.99
CA GLN A 54 9.99 5.42 -16.36
C GLN A 54 10.30 3.93 -16.55
N ALA A 55 11.37 3.40 -15.93
CA ALA A 55 11.71 2.00 -15.95
C ALA A 55 10.64 1.14 -15.27
N ARG A 56 10.10 1.59 -14.12
CA ARG A 56 8.98 0.92 -13.43
C ARG A 56 7.71 0.92 -14.27
N ARG A 57 7.41 2.03 -14.95
CA ARG A 57 6.28 2.13 -15.88
C ARG A 57 6.46 1.23 -17.09
N LYS A 58 7.63 1.26 -17.75
CA LYS A 58 7.96 0.41 -18.90
C LYS A 58 7.98 -1.08 -18.55
N ALA A 59 8.39 -1.42 -17.33
CA ALA A 59 8.34 -2.78 -16.80
C ALA A 59 6.93 -3.23 -16.38
N GLY A 60 5.90 -2.38 -16.49
CA GLY A 60 4.53 -2.69 -16.08
C GLY A 60 4.34 -2.82 -14.57
N LYS A 61 5.32 -2.37 -13.77
CA LYS A 61 5.24 -2.42 -12.30
C LYS A 61 4.35 -1.31 -11.74
N TRP A 62 4.32 -0.17 -12.41
CA TRP A 62 3.44 0.96 -12.11
C TRP A 62 2.32 1.00 -13.14
N LEU A 63 1.08 1.03 -12.66
CA LEU A 63 -0.10 1.06 -13.51
C LEU A 63 -0.55 2.51 -13.75
N ASP A 64 -0.75 2.86 -15.02
CA ASP A 64 -1.38 4.10 -15.43
C ASP A 64 -2.84 4.14 -14.91
N GLY A 65 -3.18 5.17 -14.14
CA GLY A 65 -4.46 5.35 -13.44
C GLY A 65 -4.41 5.02 -11.94
N ASN A 66 -3.38 4.30 -11.47
CA ASN A 66 -3.25 3.91 -10.05
C ASN A 66 -2.01 4.54 -9.38
N GLN A 67 -0.79 4.14 -9.79
CA GLN A 67 0.46 4.70 -9.26
C GLN A 67 0.92 5.96 -10.02
N CYS A 68 0.68 5.99 -11.34
CA CYS A 68 1.02 7.13 -12.18
C CYS A 68 -0.14 7.46 -13.12
N LYS A 69 -0.24 8.70 -13.58
CA LYS A 69 -1.18 9.07 -14.65
C LYS A 69 -0.63 10.25 -15.45
N ILE A 70 -0.95 10.30 -16.74
CA ILE A 70 -0.66 11.45 -17.58
C ILE A 70 -1.89 12.36 -17.59
N VAL A 71 -1.72 13.62 -17.21
CA VAL A 71 -2.74 14.66 -17.31
C VAL A 71 -2.11 15.83 -18.01
N ASP A 72 -2.68 16.24 -19.14
CA ASP A 72 -2.23 17.39 -19.92
C ASP A 72 -0.75 17.28 -20.37
N GLY A 73 -0.34 16.08 -20.80
CA GLY A 73 1.04 15.79 -21.21
C GLY A 73 2.06 15.74 -20.06
N ARG A 74 1.63 15.93 -18.81
CA ARG A 74 2.49 15.89 -17.62
C ARG A 74 2.23 14.62 -16.81
N LEU A 75 3.31 14.04 -16.28
CA LEU A 75 3.23 12.85 -15.43
C LEU A 75 2.96 13.23 -13.98
N TRP A 76 1.88 12.67 -13.45
CA TRP A 76 1.46 12.78 -12.06
C TRP A 76 1.64 11.45 -11.35
N ILE A 77 2.20 11.49 -10.16
CA ILE A 77 2.50 10.34 -9.32
C ILE A 77 1.59 10.36 -8.09
N ASN A 78 0.98 9.23 -7.80
CA ASN A 78 0.13 9.03 -6.63
C ASN A 78 0.98 8.53 -5.46
N LEU A 79 1.25 9.39 -4.48
CA LEU A 79 2.10 9.04 -3.34
C LEU A 79 1.60 7.82 -2.55
N PRO A 80 0.35 7.75 -2.06
CA PRO A 80 -0.12 6.62 -1.28
C PRO A 80 -0.06 5.30 -2.07
N ALA A 81 -0.42 5.31 -3.36
CA ALA A 81 -0.36 4.10 -4.17
C ALA A 81 1.08 3.61 -4.41
N VAL A 82 2.06 4.53 -4.46
CA VAL A 82 3.48 4.20 -4.52
C VAL A 82 3.96 3.64 -3.19
N GLU A 83 3.59 4.24 -2.05
CA GLU A 83 3.96 3.73 -0.72
C GLU A 83 3.40 2.32 -0.49
N GLU A 84 2.14 2.08 -0.82
CA GLU A 84 1.52 0.74 -0.75
C GLU A 84 2.27 -0.26 -1.65
N TRP A 85 2.69 0.17 -2.84
CA TRP A 85 3.47 -0.68 -3.74
C TRP A 85 4.85 -1.01 -3.17
N VAL A 86 5.54 -0.04 -2.56
CA VAL A 86 6.85 -0.26 -1.92
C VAL A 86 6.71 -1.20 -0.74
N ALA A 87 5.73 -0.99 0.14
CA ALA A 87 5.46 -1.84 1.29
C ALA A 87 5.17 -3.30 0.90
N LYS A 88 4.48 -3.50 -0.25
CA LYS A 88 4.24 -4.84 -0.80
C LYS A 88 5.51 -5.46 -1.42
N TRP A 89 6.36 -4.64 -2.02
CA TRP A 89 7.64 -5.09 -2.59
C TRP A 89 8.64 -5.55 -1.54
N GLU A 90 8.67 -4.91 -0.36
CA GLU A 90 9.49 -5.37 0.77
C GLU A 90 9.10 -6.78 1.23
N GLN A 91 7.81 -7.11 1.18
CA GLN A 91 7.30 -8.44 1.56
C GLN A 91 7.58 -9.52 0.51
N THR A 92 7.73 -9.13 -0.76
CA THR A 92 7.88 -10.07 -1.88
C THR A 92 9.34 -10.30 -2.28
N SER A 93 10.30 -9.59 -1.67
CA SER A 93 11.73 -9.80 -1.93
C SER A 93 12.33 -10.83 -0.97
N PRO A 94 12.63 -12.07 -1.43
CA PRO A 94 13.21 -13.13 -0.58
C PRO A 94 14.65 -12.84 -0.10
N ALA A 95 15.25 -11.71 -0.48
CA ALA A 95 16.64 -11.37 -0.18
C ALA A 95 16.85 -10.53 1.10
N ARG A 96 15.79 -10.00 1.73
CA ARG A 96 15.93 -9.11 2.92
C ARG A 96 15.40 -9.68 4.24
N GLN A 97 14.76 -10.85 4.25
CA GLN A 97 14.38 -11.53 5.49
C GLN A 97 15.56 -12.23 6.21
N ALA A 98 16.74 -12.29 5.58
CA ALA A 98 17.94 -12.89 6.16
C ALA A 98 18.80 -11.85 6.87
N SER A 99 18.35 -11.33 8.02
CA SER A 99 19.26 -10.69 8.97
C SER A 99 18.96 -10.98 10.44
N ASN A 100 18.02 -11.88 10.75
CA ASN A 100 17.79 -12.33 12.13
C ASN A 100 18.00 -13.83 12.32
N SER A 101 19.05 -14.38 11.73
CA SER A 101 19.57 -15.69 12.08
C SER A 101 21.07 -15.55 12.31
N GLY A 102 21.46 -15.38 13.58
CA GLY A 102 22.85 -15.36 14.00
C GLY A 102 23.59 -16.62 13.51
N PRO A 103 24.87 -16.51 13.12
CA PRO A 103 25.60 -17.63 12.57
C PRO A 103 25.81 -18.70 13.64
N ALA A 104 25.43 -19.92 13.29
CA ALA A 104 25.76 -21.15 14.00
C ALA A 104 27.28 -21.22 14.25
N SER A 105 27.69 -21.17 15.52
CA SER A 105 29.07 -21.52 15.91
C SER A 105 29.18 -23.03 16.04
N LYS A 106 29.72 -23.65 14.98
CA LYS A 106 30.17 -25.03 14.95
C LYS A 106 31.62 -25.04 15.46
N ALA A 107 31.90 -25.65 16.61
CA ALA A 107 33.25 -26.08 16.95
C ALA A 107 33.20 -27.28 17.91
N ASN A 108 33.41 -28.44 17.30
CA ASN A 108 33.68 -29.73 17.89
C ASN A 108 35.09 -29.72 18.51
N ARG A 109 35.29 -30.26 19.72
CA ARG A 109 36.56 -30.90 20.07
C ARG A 109 36.39 -31.88 21.25
N SER A 110 36.63 -33.15 20.93
CA SER A 110 36.82 -34.27 21.86
C SER A 110 38.07 -34.09 22.73
N ALA A 111 37.97 -34.44 24.01
CA ALA A 111 38.98 -35.11 24.84
C ALA A 111 38.34 -35.46 26.19
#